data_AF-A0A381SKC6-F1
#
_entry.id   AF-A0A381SKC6-F1
#
_cell.length_a   1.000
_cell.length_b   1.000
_cell.length_c   1.000
_cell.angle_alpha   90.00
_cell.angle_beta   90.00
_cell.angle_gamma   90.00
#
_symmetry.space_group_name_H-M   'P 1'
#
loop_
_entity.id
_entity.type
_entity.pdbx_description
1 polymer ?
#
loop_
_entity_poly.entity_id
_entity_poly.type
_entity_poly.pdbx_seq_one_letter_code
_entity_poly.pdbx_strand_id
1 'polypeptide(L)'
;MQIRSNLRIAVSLGCAVAAIAVIASEVTAQRGNVDWAAVGLSTHHVAGTVHYLEGQGGNIGLSIGDDGVVMIDDQFAPLSDRIRETINGISNGNLRFLIN
;
A
#
# COMPACT_ATOMS: atom_id res chain seq x y z
N MET A 1 14.50 55.77 9.96
CA MET A 1 14.35 54.78 8.87
C MET A 1 14.62 53.33 9.30
N GLN A 2 15.33 53.06 10.41
CA GLN A 2 15.62 51.69 10.91
C GLN A 2 14.43 50.93 11.55
N ILE A 3 13.49 51.61 12.21
CA ILE A 3 12.37 50.95 12.93
C ILE A 3 11.43 50.20 11.98
N ARG A 4 11.17 50.77 10.79
CA ARG A 4 10.35 50.13 9.73
C ARG A 4 11.06 48.95 9.06
N SER A 5 12.40 48.90 9.11
CA SER A 5 13.21 47.80 8.56
C SER A 5 13.14 46.56 9.46
N ASN A 6 13.29 46.75 10.77
CA ASN A 6 13.27 45.65 11.75
C ASN A 6 11.88 45.00 11.84
N LEU A 7 10.81 45.80 11.69
CA LEU A 7 9.44 45.28 11.65
C LEU A 7 9.17 44.42 10.40
N ARG A 8 9.72 44.80 9.24
CA ARG A 8 9.58 44.01 8.00
C ARG A 8 10.34 42.69 8.08
N ILE A 9 11.55 42.70 8.66
CA ILE A 9 12.38 41.50 8.87
C ILE A 9 11.72 40.56 9.88
N ALA A 10 11.15 41.08 10.97
CA ALA A 10 10.45 40.29 11.97
C ALA A 10 9.18 39.63 11.40
N VAL A 11 8.40 40.36 10.58
CA VAL A 11 7.22 39.80 9.90
C VAL A 11 7.61 38.73 8.88
N SER A 12 8.68 38.94 8.11
CA SER A 12 9.14 37.93 7.13
C SER A 12 9.74 36.68 7.77
N LEU A 13 10.47 36.80 8.90
CA LEU A 13 10.91 35.64 9.69
C LEU A 13 9.72 34.90 10.30
N GLY A 14 8.72 35.61 10.83
CA GLY A 14 7.50 35.01 11.38
C GLY A 14 6.73 34.19 10.34
N CYS A 15 6.57 34.72 9.13
CA CYS A 15 5.94 33.98 8.02
C CYS A 15 6.77 32.76 7.58
N ALA A 16 8.11 32.85 7.56
CA ALA A 16 8.97 31.73 7.20
C ALA A 16 8.89 30.59 8.23
N VAL A 17 8.84 30.91 9.53
CA VAL A 17 8.66 29.92 10.61
C VAL A 17 7.29 29.26 10.55
N ALA A 18 6.22 30.02 10.28
CA ALA A 18 4.88 29.47 10.12
C ALA A 18 4.77 28.54 8.90
N ALA A 19 5.42 28.88 7.78
CA ALA A 19 5.45 28.02 6.59
C ALA A 19 6.18 26.70 6.83
N ILE A 20 7.29 26.71 7.57
CA ILE A 20 8.04 25.48 7.92
C ILE A 20 7.22 24.57 8.85
N ALA A 21 6.47 25.14 9.80
CA ALA A 21 5.62 24.37 10.72
C ALA A 21 4.45 23.67 10.00
N VAL A 22 3.86 24.32 8.98
CA VAL A 22 2.80 23.72 8.16
C VAL A 22 3.33 22.51 7.36
N ILE A 23 4.51 22.63 6.75
CA ILE A 23 5.13 21.54 5.97
C ILE A 23 5.52 20.35 6.90
N ALA A 24 6.00 20.62 8.11
CA ALA A 24 6.37 19.57 9.06
C ALA A 24 5.17 18.72 9.53
N SER A 25 3.96 19.29 9.52
CA SER A 25 2.72 18.61 9.94
C SER A 25 2.27 17.55 8.92
N GLU A 26 2.58 17.75 7.65
CA GLU A 26 2.22 16.84 6.55
C GLU A 26 3.13 15.60 6.51
N VAL A 27 4.39 15.74 6.94
CA VAL A 27 5.39 14.64 6.93
C VAL A 27 5.02 13.52 7.90
N THR A 28 4.33 13.82 9.00
CA THR A 28 3.87 12.79 9.96
C THR A 28 2.58 12.09 9.56
N ALA A 29 1.82 12.61 8.59
CA ALA A 29 0.49 12.09 8.23
C ALA A 29 0.53 10.98 7.15
N GLN A 30 1.64 10.80 6.44
CA GLN A 30 1.74 9.85 5.31
C GLN A 30 2.20 8.43 5.67
N ARG A 31 2.54 8.15 6.93
CA ARG A 31 2.70 6.77 7.42
C ARG A 31 1.50 6.38 8.27
N GLY A 32 0.33 6.35 7.63
CA GLY A 32 -0.89 5.86 8.28
C GLY A 32 -0.65 4.47 8.85
N ASN A 33 -1.04 4.26 10.10
CA ASN A 33 -1.06 2.94 10.71
C ASN A 33 -2.14 2.12 9.98
N VAL A 34 -1.75 1.40 8.92
CA VAL A 34 -2.68 0.59 8.12
C VAL A 34 -3.24 -0.51 9.02
N ASP A 35 -4.56 -0.56 9.14
CA ASP A 35 -5.23 -1.72 9.74
C ASP A 35 -5.26 -2.87 8.73
N TRP A 36 -4.20 -3.68 8.77
CA TRP A 36 -4.04 -4.82 7.87
C TRP A 36 -5.14 -5.88 8.03
N ALA A 37 -5.85 -5.91 9.17
CA ALA A 37 -6.96 -6.83 9.39
C ALA A 37 -8.23 -6.39 8.64
N ALA A 38 -8.42 -5.08 8.46
CA ALA A 38 -9.56 -4.51 7.75
C ALA A 38 -9.44 -4.58 6.22
N VAL A 39 -8.26 -4.92 5.68
CA VAL A 39 -8.05 -5.05 4.23
C VAL A 39 -8.92 -6.18 3.67
N GLY A 40 -9.76 -5.87 2.69
CA GLY A 40 -10.52 -6.87 1.94
C GLY A 40 -9.65 -7.56 0.89
N LEU A 41 -9.83 -8.88 0.73
CA LEU A 41 -9.24 -9.68 -0.35
C LEU A 41 -10.37 -10.39 -1.09
N SER A 42 -10.41 -10.28 -2.41
CA SER A 42 -11.45 -10.87 -3.26
C SER A 42 -10.84 -11.64 -4.42
N THR A 43 -11.33 -12.83 -4.72
CA THR A 43 -10.88 -13.61 -5.89
C THR A 43 -11.86 -13.48 -7.04
N HIS A 44 -11.32 -13.35 -8.25
CA HIS A 44 -12.06 -13.26 -9.49
C HIS A 44 -11.53 -14.28 -10.50
N HIS A 45 -12.44 -15.06 -11.09
CA HIS A 45 -12.12 -15.93 -12.22
C HIS A 45 -12.08 -15.11 -13.50
N VAL A 46 -11.06 -15.32 -14.34
CA VAL A 46 -10.93 -14.65 -15.64
C VAL A 46 -11.34 -15.61 -16.75
N ALA A 47 -10.61 -16.72 -16.90
CA ALA A 47 -10.87 -17.78 -17.87
C ALA A 47 -9.99 -19.01 -17.57
N GLY A 48 -10.51 -20.21 -17.80
CA GLY A 48 -9.74 -21.44 -17.61
C GLY A 48 -9.13 -21.53 -16.22
N THR A 49 -7.81 -21.66 -16.13
CA THR A 49 -7.03 -21.72 -14.89
C THR A 49 -6.64 -20.35 -14.33
N VAL A 50 -6.96 -19.26 -15.03
CA VAL A 50 -6.51 -17.91 -14.71
C VAL A 50 -7.50 -17.19 -13.80
N HIS A 51 -6.98 -16.67 -12.70
CA HIS A 51 -7.71 -15.90 -11.69
C HIS A 51 -6.89 -14.65 -11.33
N TYR A 52 -7.52 -13.69 -10.67
CA TYR A 52 -6.79 -12.67 -9.93
C TYR A 52 -7.37 -12.50 -8.53
N LEU A 53 -6.52 -12.08 -7.59
CA LEU A 53 -6.89 -11.67 -6.24
C LEU A 53 -6.74 -10.16 -6.13
N GLU A 54 -7.83 -9.46 -5.88
CA GLU A 54 -7.88 -8.02 -5.63
C GLU A 54 -7.58 -7.74 -4.15
N GLY A 55 -6.61 -6.86 -3.88
CA GLY A 55 -6.27 -6.39 -2.54
C GLY A 55 -5.89 -4.92 -2.52
N GLN A 56 -5.44 -4.40 -1.36
CA GLN A 56 -5.14 -2.98 -1.19
C GLN A 56 -4.05 -2.45 -2.15
N GLY A 57 -3.09 -3.29 -2.55
CA GLY A 57 -1.97 -2.90 -3.42
C GLY A 57 -2.25 -3.00 -4.92
N GLY A 58 -3.41 -3.51 -5.32
CA GLY A 58 -3.73 -3.87 -6.71
C GLY A 58 -4.13 -5.34 -6.85
N ASN A 59 -3.88 -5.91 -8.03
CA ASN A 59 -4.26 -7.29 -8.36
C ASN A 59 -3.05 -8.23 -8.33
N ILE A 60 -3.20 -9.36 -7.66
CA ILE A 60 -2.29 -10.50 -7.71
C ILE A 60 -2.79 -11.45 -8.80
N GLY A 61 -1.94 -11.79 -9.76
CA GLY A 61 -2.27 -12.76 -10.81
C GLY A 61 -2.11 -14.20 -10.32
N LEU A 62 -3.02 -15.09 -10.69
CA LEU A 62 -2.99 -16.51 -10.30
C LEU A 62 -3.23 -17.41 -11.51
N SER A 63 -2.38 -18.44 -11.66
CA SER A 63 -2.63 -19.58 -12.55
C SER A 63 -2.71 -20.85 -11.71
N ILE A 64 -3.89 -21.48 -11.68
CA ILE A 64 -4.23 -22.61 -10.82
C ILE A 64 -4.44 -23.85 -11.70
N GLY A 65 -3.50 -24.79 -11.66
CA GLY A 65 -3.60 -26.07 -12.36
C GLY A 65 -3.39 -27.27 -11.44
N ASP A 66 -3.51 -28.47 -12.00
CA ASP A 66 -3.39 -29.73 -11.25
C ASP A 66 -2.01 -29.92 -10.60
N ASP A 67 -0.97 -29.32 -11.18
CA ASP A 67 0.41 -29.38 -10.67
C ASP A 67 0.74 -28.30 -9.63
N GLY A 68 -0.22 -27.42 -9.30
CA GLY A 68 -0.08 -26.36 -8.32
C GLY A 68 -0.39 -24.96 -8.85
N VAL A 69 -0.02 -23.96 -8.05
CA VAL A 69 -0.35 -22.54 -8.27
C VAL A 69 0.89 -21.73 -8.61
N VAL A 70 0.79 -20.89 -9.63
CA VAL A 70 1.73 -19.79 -9.91
C VAL A 70 1.08 -18.48 -9.47
N MET A 71 1.78 -17.71 -8.65
CA MET A 71 1.38 -16.38 -8.20
C MET A 71 2.26 -15.29 -8.81
N ILE A 72 1.66 -14.19 -9.22
CA ILE A 72 2.31 -13.03 -9.80
C ILE A 72 1.98 -11.83 -8.90
N ASP A 73 3.01 -11.23 -8.32
CA ASP A 73 2.97 -10.22 -7.23
C ASP A 73 2.59 -10.80 -5.85
N ASP A 74 3.13 -10.22 -4.78
CA ASP A 74 2.91 -10.58 -3.37
C ASP A 74 2.40 -9.41 -2.51
N GLN A 75 2.14 -8.24 -3.12
CA GLN A 75 1.67 -7.02 -2.48
C GLN A 75 2.50 -6.62 -1.24
N PHE A 76 1.87 -6.62 -0.05
CA PHE A 76 2.43 -6.14 1.20
C PHE A 76 2.69 -7.32 2.14
N ALA A 77 3.87 -7.36 2.76
CA ALA A 77 4.26 -8.42 3.69
C ALA A 77 3.23 -8.76 4.80
N PRO A 78 2.52 -7.79 5.41
CA PRO A 78 1.49 -8.11 6.42
C PRO A 78 0.27 -8.88 5.89
N LEU A 79 0.08 -8.95 4.57
CA LEU A 79 -1.04 -9.66 3.93
C LEU A 79 -0.68 -11.09 3.51
N SER A 80 0.59 -11.50 3.59
CA SER A 80 1.06 -12.76 2.98
C SER A 80 0.27 -14.00 3.43
N ASP A 81 -0.04 -14.13 4.72
CA ASP A 81 -0.75 -15.31 5.23
C ASP A 81 -2.22 -15.31 4.79
N ARG A 82 -2.86 -14.13 4.80
CA ARG A 82 -4.25 -13.99 4.33
C ARG A 82 -4.36 -14.23 2.81
N ILE A 83 -3.35 -13.82 2.04
CA ILE A 83 -3.25 -14.13 0.61
C ILE A 83 -3.15 -15.64 0.40
N ARG A 84 -2.28 -16.34 1.15
CA ARG A 84 -2.17 -17.81 1.08
C ARG A 84 -3.48 -18.50 1.45
N GLU A 85 -4.13 -18.08 2.53
CA GLU A 85 -5.44 -18.59 2.94
C GLU A 85 -6.50 -18.40 1.85
N THR A 86 -6.52 -17.21 1.23
CA THR A 86 -7.45 -16.91 0.11
C THR A 86 -7.19 -17.83 -1.08
N ILE A 87 -5.92 -18.06 -1.44
CA ILE A 87 -5.54 -18.99 -2.52
C ILE A 87 -5.94 -20.43 -2.19
N ASN A 88 -5.76 -20.87 -0.94
CA ASN A 88 -6.18 -22.19 -0.49
C ASN A 88 -7.72 -22.38 -0.53
N GLY A 89 -8.49 -21.29 -0.47
CA GLY A 89 -9.95 -21.32 -0.63
C GLY A 89 -10.41 -21.66 -2.05
N ILE A 90 -9.54 -21.52 -3.05
CA ILE A 90 -9.85 -21.70 -4.47
C ILE A 90 -8.96 -22.75 -5.16
N SER A 91 -7.99 -23.32 -4.43
CA SER A 91 -7.03 -24.31 -4.95
C SER A 91 -6.64 -25.31 -3.87
N ASN A 92 -6.57 -26.58 -4.25
CA ASN A 92 -5.96 -27.64 -3.42
C ASN A 92 -4.46 -27.85 -3.75
N GLY A 93 -3.93 -27.12 -4.73
CA GLY A 93 -2.55 -27.25 -5.20
C GLY A 93 -1.60 -26.38 -4.39
N ASN A 94 -0.35 -26.83 -4.23
CA ASN A 94 0.69 -26.05 -3.56
C ASN A 94 1.01 -24.76 -4.34
N LEU A 95 1.28 -23.65 -3.64
CA LEU A 95 1.90 -22.47 -4.25
C LEU A 95 3.35 -22.81 -4.62
N ARG A 96 3.60 -22.97 -5.92
CA ARG A 96 4.85 -23.47 -6.49
C ARG A 96 5.84 -22.35 -6.78
N PHE A 97 5.32 -21.24 -7.28
CA PHE A 97 6.12 -20.12 -7.77
C PHE A 97 5.46 -18.80 -7.39
N LEU A 98 6.31 -17.83 -7.06
CA LEU A 98 6.00 -16.42 -6.94
C LEU A 98 6.90 -15.67 -7.94
N ILE A 99 6.32 -14.77 -8.71
CA ILE A 99 7.02 -13.87 -9.64
C ILE A 99 6.73 -12.43 -9.20
N ASN A 100 7.77 -11.63 -8.94
CA ASN A 100 7.70 -10.20 -8.64
C ASN A 100 8.63 -9.44 -9.58
#